data_AF-A0AAD8MHN4-F1
#
_entry.id   AF-A0AAD8MHN4-F1
#
_cell.length_a   1.000
_cell.length_b   1.000
_cell.length_c   1.000
_cell.angle_alpha   90.00
_cell.angle_beta   90.00
_cell.angle_gamma   90.00
#
_symmetry.space_group_name_H-M   'P 1'
#
loop_
_entity.id
_entity.type
_entity.pdbx_description
1 polymer ?
#
loop_
_entity_poly.entity_id
_entity_poly.type
_entity_poly.pdbx_seq_one_letter_code
_entity_poly.pdbx_strand_id
1 'polypeptide(L)'
;MSKSCKGLVAELVKCLSESDCVTVENRTFRDCAKEQTPCISSECVDEEFGRQTLAGINPLSIQLVKEWPLKSKLDPAIYGPPESAITTDVVEMVMLGRITVEQIIVIFCCHMFTKGKDQWKEVYLPGWDSTSGWLWKLAKAQFLALDSGYHQLISHWLRTHCLVEPYVIATNQQLSALHPIYRLLKPYLRYTMKINALARQGLINADGIIEPTFSPGKYNMEISSATYRELWRFDHEGLPADLIKRI
;
A
#
# COMPACT_ATOMS: atom_id res chain seq x y z
N MET A 1 -26.89 -22.23 -13.27
CA MET A 1 -25.55 -22.82 -13.10
C MET A 1 -24.53 -21.70 -12.98
N SER A 2 -24.02 -21.39 -11.78
CA SER A 2 -22.99 -20.35 -11.61
C SER A 2 -21.63 -20.94 -11.98
N LYS A 3 -21.06 -20.55 -13.12
CA LYS A 3 -19.66 -20.86 -13.44
C LYS A 3 -18.79 -20.39 -12.26
N SER A 4 -18.02 -21.32 -11.71
CA SER A 4 -17.13 -21.08 -10.58
C SER A 4 -16.10 -20.03 -10.97
N CYS A 5 -16.04 -18.87 -10.29
CA CYS A 5 -14.93 -17.89 -10.40
C CYS A 5 -13.49 -18.46 -10.25
N LYS A 6 -13.32 -19.74 -9.84
CA LYS A 6 -12.01 -20.43 -9.90
C LYS A 6 -11.56 -20.66 -11.35
N GLY A 7 -12.53 -20.91 -12.25
CA GLY A 7 -12.30 -20.96 -13.68
C GLY A 7 -11.88 -19.58 -14.16
N LEU A 8 -12.71 -18.56 -13.95
CA LEU A 8 -12.50 -17.25 -14.58
C LEU A 8 -11.11 -16.61 -14.42
N VAL A 9 -10.43 -16.65 -13.27
CA VAL A 9 -9.09 -16.03 -13.15
C VAL A 9 -8.02 -16.92 -13.80
N ALA A 10 -8.05 -18.22 -13.54
CA ALA A 10 -7.12 -19.16 -14.18
C ALA A 10 -7.36 -19.23 -15.70
N GLU A 11 -8.61 -19.13 -16.12
CA GLU A 11 -9.09 -19.08 -17.50
C GLU A 11 -8.80 -17.73 -18.12
N LEU A 12 -8.80 -16.62 -17.38
CA LEU A 12 -8.35 -15.31 -17.87
C LEU A 12 -6.83 -15.32 -18.06
N VAL A 13 -6.06 -15.78 -17.07
CA VAL A 13 -4.60 -15.92 -17.18
C VAL A 13 -4.25 -16.89 -18.30
N LYS A 14 -4.95 -18.03 -18.39
CA LYS A 14 -4.82 -19.00 -19.47
C LYS A 14 -5.20 -18.39 -20.82
N CYS A 15 -6.34 -17.73 -20.95
CA CYS A 15 -6.76 -17.06 -22.18
C CYS A 15 -5.78 -15.96 -22.59
N LEU A 16 -5.21 -15.23 -21.65
CA LEU A 16 -4.19 -14.23 -21.92
C LEU A 16 -2.88 -14.92 -22.35
N SER A 17 -2.44 -15.96 -21.64
CA SER A 17 -1.19 -16.68 -21.92
C SER A 17 -1.24 -17.52 -23.19
N GLU A 18 -2.43 -17.96 -23.58
CA GLU A 18 -2.72 -18.70 -24.81
C GLU A 18 -3.16 -17.79 -25.96
N SER A 19 -3.32 -16.48 -25.72
CA SER A 19 -3.72 -15.55 -26.77
C SER A 19 -2.68 -15.52 -27.89
N ASP A 20 -3.13 -15.36 -29.14
CA ASP A 20 -2.24 -15.23 -30.30
C ASP A 20 -1.23 -14.08 -30.11
N CYS A 21 -1.61 -13.03 -29.40
CA CYS A 21 -0.70 -11.93 -29.07
C CYS A 21 0.51 -12.38 -28.22
N VAL A 22 0.31 -13.29 -27.27
CA VAL A 22 1.41 -13.80 -26.43
C VAL A 22 2.11 -14.98 -27.11
N THR A 23 1.37 -15.89 -27.73
CA THR A 23 1.92 -17.16 -28.26
C THR A 23 2.42 -17.08 -29.70
N VAL A 24 1.78 -16.27 -30.55
CA VAL A 24 2.11 -16.13 -31.98
C VAL A 24 2.91 -14.87 -32.24
N GLU A 25 2.50 -13.73 -31.67
CA GLU A 25 3.23 -12.46 -31.83
C GLU A 25 4.41 -12.33 -30.84
N ASN A 26 4.51 -13.23 -29.85
CA ASN A 26 5.56 -13.23 -28.82
C ASN A 26 5.70 -11.89 -28.07
N ARG A 27 4.56 -11.24 -27.79
CA ARG A 27 4.49 -9.95 -27.10
C ARG A 27 4.22 -10.12 -25.62
N THR A 28 4.57 -9.11 -24.84
CA THR A 28 4.34 -9.15 -23.39
C THR A 28 2.85 -8.99 -23.08
N PHE A 29 2.41 -9.46 -21.90
CA PHE A 29 1.03 -9.22 -21.44
C PHE A 29 0.64 -7.75 -21.46
N ARG A 30 1.59 -6.85 -21.13
CA ARG A 30 1.41 -5.39 -21.17
C ARG A 30 1.06 -4.91 -22.58
N ASP A 31 1.83 -5.38 -23.57
CA ASP A 31 1.61 -5.03 -24.97
C ASP A 31 0.26 -5.56 -25.48
N CYS A 32 -0.11 -6.77 -25.08
CA CYS A 32 -1.39 -7.39 -25.42
C CYS A 32 -2.58 -6.71 -24.75
N ALA A 33 -2.41 -6.25 -23.51
CA ALA A 33 -3.38 -5.43 -22.80
C ALA A 33 -3.46 -3.99 -23.33
N LYS A 34 -2.60 -3.61 -24.29
CA LYS A 34 -2.42 -2.24 -24.79
C LYS A 34 -2.20 -1.24 -23.65
N GLU A 35 -1.58 -1.70 -22.57
CA GLU A 35 -1.26 -0.86 -21.42
C GLU A 35 -0.17 0.12 -21.83
N GLN A 36 -0.53 1.39 -21.96
CA GLN A 36 0.41 2.46 -22.24
C GLN A 36 1.04 2.92 -20.93
N THR A 37 2.37 2.90 -20.88
CA THR A 37 3.07 3.55 -19.78
C THR A 37 2.86 5.06 -19.91
N PRO A 38 2.36 5.76 -18.88
CA PRO A 38 2.20 7.20 -18.95
C PRO A 38 3.54 7.85 -19.28
N CYS A 39 3.59 8.67 -20.32
CA CYS A 39 4.77 9.47 -20.64
C CYS A 39 4.76 10.69 -19.70
N ILE A 40 5.40 10.54 -18.54
CA ILE A 40 5.57 11.63 -17.57
C ILE A 40 6.87 12.33 -17.92
N SER A 41 6.80 13.63 -18.21
CA SER A 41 8.00 14.44 -18.44
C SER A 41 8.89 14.42 -17.20
N SER A 42 10.21 14.56 -17.37
CA SER A 42 11.16 14.60 -16.25
C SER A 42 10.84 15.68 -15.22
N GLU A 43 10.20 16.76 -15.65
CA GLU A 43 9.79 17.90 -14.82
C GLU A 43 8.58 17.59 -13.93
N CYS A 44 7.66 16.71 -14.38
CA CYS A 44 6.42 16.38 -13.66
C CYS A 44 6.53 15.11 -12.81
N VAL A 45 7.69 14.45 -12.74
CA VAL A 45 7.84 13.18 -12.00
C VAL A 45 7.56 13.34 -10.51
N ASP A 46 7.99 14.44 -9.91
CA ASP A 46 7.77 14.70 -8.47
C ASP A 46 6.31 15.07 -8.18
N GLU A 47 5.67 15.79 -9.10
CA GLU A 47 4.23 16.11 -9.03
C GLU A 47 3.39 14.84 -9.10
N GLU A 48 3.70 13.94 -10.04
CA GLU A 48 2.99 12.66 -10.17
C GLU A 48 3.23 11.76 -8.95
N PHE A 49 4.46 11.74 -8.42
CA PHE A 49 4.77 11.03 -7.18
C PHE A 49 3.90 11.54 -6.03
N GLY A 50 3.79 12.87 -5.86
CA GLY A 50 2.92 13.47 -4.84
C GLY A 50 1.45 13.16 -5.09
N ARG A 51 0.98 13.31 -6.33
CA ARG A 51 -0.41 13.05 -6.74
C ARG A 51 -0.85 11.61 -6.42
N GLN A 52 0.03 10.63 -6.58
CA GLN A 52 -0.27 9.23 -6.29
C GLN A 52 -0.62 8.97 -4.82
N THR A 53 -0.13 9.80 -3.89
CA THR A 53 -0.49 9.68 -2.47
C THR A 53 -1.96 10.07 -2.18
N LEU A 54 -2.60 10.83 -3.08
CA LEU A 54 -3.98 11.29 -2.96
C LEU A 54 -4.93 10.58 -3.93
N ALA A 55 -4.45 10.20 -5.11
CA ALA A 55 -5.25 9.67 -6.19
C ALA A 55 -4.53 8.55 -6.98
N GLY A 56 -3.60 7.86 -6.33
CA GLY A 56 -2.94 6.65 -6.85
C GLY A 56 -3.60 5.38 -6.32
N ILE A 57 -2.81 4.30 -6.24
CA ILE A 57 -3.29 2.98 -5.81
C ILE A 57 -3.60 2.92 -4.30
N ASN A 58 -2.90 3.74 -3.50
CA ASN A 58 -3.04 3.76 -2.04
C ASN A 58 -3.33 5.16 -1.47
N PRO A 59 -4.50 5.75 -1.77
CA PRO A 59 -4.85 7.11 -1.33
C PRO A 59 -5.28 7.19 0.15
N LEU A 60 -4.95 6.17 0.95
CA LEU A 60 -5.43 6.00 2.33
C LEU A 60 -4.35 6.27 3.39
N SER A 61 -3.08 6.42 2.99
CA SER A 61 -1.95 6.51 3.93
C SER A 61 -1.59 7.94 4.34
N ILE A 62 -1.84 8.94 3.48
CA ILE A 62 -1.41 10.32 3.72
C ILE A 62 -2.15 10.94 4.93
N GLN A 63 -1.40 11.67 5.76
CA GLN A 63 -1.88 12.30 6.99
C GLN A 63 -1.29 13.71 7.14
N LEU A 64 -2.04 14.61 7.77
CA LEU A 64 -1.56 15.93 8.16
C LEU A 64 -0.54 15.82 9.29
N VAL A 65 0.57 16.54 9.16
CA VAL A 65 1.56 16.67 10.22
C VAL A 65 1.02 17.63 11.29
N LYS A 66 0.74 17.10 12.49
CA LYS A 66 0.19 17.87 13.63
C LYS A 66 1.23 18.41 14.60
N GLU A 67 2.42 17.82 14.60
CA GLU A 67 3.52 18.15 15.52
C GLU A 67 4.82 18.29 14.74
N TRP A 68 5.59 19.34 15.05
CA TRP A 68 6.88 19.63 14.44
C TRP A 68 7.93 20.00 15.51
N PRO A 69 9.18 19.49 15.42
CA PRO A 69 9.70 18.52 14.45
C PRO A 69 9.08 17.13 14.60
N LEU A 70 9.13 16.32 13.55
CA LEU A 70 8.64 14.94 13.58
C LEU A 70 9.39 14.11 14.63
N LYS A 71 8.64 13.36 15.45
CA LYS A 71 9.17 12.47 16.48
C LYS A 71 8.54 11.08 16.39
N SER A 72 9.37 10.05 16.49
CA SER A 72 8.90 8.67 16.61
C SER A 72 8.27 8.42 17.97
N LYS A 73 7.21 7.61 17.99
CA LYS A 73 6.56 7.11 19.23
C LYS A 73 7.12 5.76 19.69
N LEU A 74 8.07 5.19 18.95
CA LEU A 74 8.70 3.92 19.28
C LEU A 74 9.65 4.07 20.47
N ASP A 75 9.83 2.99 21.24
CA ASP A 75 10.70 2.97 22.41
C ASP A 75 12.17 3.29 22.05
N PRO A 76 12.72 4.42 22.52
CA PRO A 76 14.09 4.81 22.22
C PRO A 76 15.14 3.82 22.75
N ALA A 77 14.83 3.06 23.80
CA ALA A 77 15.74 2.04 24.34
C ALA A 77 15.93 0.86 23.37
N ILE A 78 14.93 0.61 22.51
CA ILE A 78 14.98 -0.46 21.49
C ILE A 78 15.47 0.10 20.17
N TYR A 79 14.92 1.24 19.75
CA TYR A 79 15.08 1.74 18.38
C TYR A 79 16.10 2.86 18.25
N GLY A 80 16.55 3.49 19.34
CA GLY A 80 17.45 4.65 19.34
C GLY A 80 16.71 6.00 19.41
N PRO A 81 17.43 7.13 19.31
CA PRO A 81 16.87 8.47 19.47
C PRO A 81 15.61 8.73 18.60
N PRO A 82 14.51 9.26 19.17
CA PRO A 82 13.23 9.41 18.48
C PRO A 82 13.16 10.59 17.51
N GLU A 83 14.14 11.48 17.52
CA GLU A 83 14.16 12.70 16.71
C GLU A 83 14.35 12.39 15.23
N SER A 84 13.55 13.06 14.38
CA SER A 84 13.74 13.04 12.93
C SER A 84 15.01 13.81 12.53
N ALA A 85 15.69 13.35 11.49
CA ALA A 85 16.77 14.11 10.85
C ALA A 85 16.25 15.25 9.95
N ILE A 86 14.94 15.31 9.70
CA ILE A 86 14.31 16.39 8.91
C ILE A 86 14.11 17.58 9.84
N THR A 87 14.87 18.65 9.61
CA THR A 87 14.83 19.90 10.38
C THR A 87 14.09 21.01 9.62
N THR A 88 13.75 22.09 10.32
CA THR A 88 13.13 23.27 9.70
C THR A 88 14.00 23.84 8.58
N ASP A 89 15.32 23.95 8.80
CA ASP A 89 16.26 24.47 7.80
C ASP A 89 16.25 23.66 6.50
N VAL A 90 16.17 22.32 6.62
CA VAL A 90 16.09 21.41 5.46
C VAL A 90 14.80 21.66 4.67
N VAL A 91 13.68 21.81 5.36
CA VAL A 91 12.38 22.07 4.73
C VAL A 91 12.35 23.43 4.03
N GLU A 92 12.84 24.47 4.70
CA GLU A 92 12.91 25.83 4.15
C GLU A 92 13.80 25.90 2.90
N MET A 93 14.92 25.16 2.89
CA MET A 93 15.82 25.05 1.75
C MET A 93 15.12 24.46 0.51
N VAL A 94 14.37 23.37 0.68
CA VAL A 94 13.61 22.74 -0.43
C VAL A 94 12.54 23.68 -0.97
N MET A 95 11.93 24.47 -0.10
CA MET A 95 10.85 25.38 -0.47
C MET A 95 11.34 26.69 -1.10
N LEU A 96 12.66 26.90 -1.23
CA LEU A 96 13.27 28.13 -1.72
C LEU A 96 12.72 29.39 -1.01
N GLY A 97 12.29 29.25 0.25
CA GLY A 97 11.63 30.30 1.03
C GLY A 97 10.24 30.74 0.53
N ARG A 98 9.57 29.98 -0.35
CA ARG A 98 8.30 30.37 -0.98
C ARG A 98 7.02 29.95 -0.22
N ILE A 99 7.11 28.96 0.67
CA ILE A 99 5.98 28.39 1.43
C ILE A 99 6.45 28.03 2.86
N THR A 100 5.57 28.17 3.87
CA THR A 100 5.83 27.79 5.27
C THR A 100 5.70 26.28 5.50
N VAL A 101 6.28 25.75 6.59
CA VAL A 101 6.29 24.31 6.95
C VAL A 101 4.90 23.65 6.96
N GLU A 102 3.83 24.46 7.07
CA GLU A 102 2.43 24.06 7.24
C GLU A 102 1.77 23.44 5.99
N GLN A 103 2.41 23.43 4.80
CA GLN A 103 1.77 23.06 3.53
C GLN A 103 2.47 21.92 2.75
N ILE A 104 3.26 21.05 3.40
CA ILE A 104 4.27 20.22 2.72
C ILE A 104 3.99 18.71 2.79
N ILE A 105 4.25 18.00 1.68
CA ILE A 105 4.37 16.54 1.63
C ILE A 105 5.83 16.16 1.89
N VAL A 106 6.12 15.57 3.05
CA VAL A 106 7.47 15.12 3.44
C VAL A 106 7.61 13.62 3.16
N ILE A 107 8.58 13.25 2.32
CA ILE A 107 8.86 11.84 2.00
C ILE A 107 9.91 11.31 2.98
N PHE A 108 9.51 10.34 3.80
CA PHE A 108 10.38 9.67 4.76
C PHE A 108 11.01 8.43 4.13
N CYS A 109 12.34 8.32 4.19
CA CYS A 109 13.04 7.06 3.95
C CYS A 109 13.94 6.78 5.15
N CYS A 110 13.47 5.95 6.08
CA CYS A 110 14.36 5.27 7.02
C CYS A 110 14.90 4.00 6.37
N HIS A 111 16.21 3.80 6.42
CA HIS A 111 16.80 2.51 6.12
C HIS A 111 16.50 1.51 7.26
N MET A 112 16.53 0.22 6.94
CA MET A 112 16.23 -0.85 7.87
C MET A 112 17.14 -0.79 9.11
N PHE A 113 16.52 -0.71 10.29
CA PHE A 113 17.20 -0.88 11.57
C PHE A 113 17.85 -2.26 11.62
N THR A 114 19.17 -2.29 11.87
CA THR A 114 19.87 -3.52 12.23
C THR A 114 20.36 -3.37 13.67
N LYS A 115 19.93 -4.30 14.53
CA LYS A 115 20.30 -4.32 15.96
C LYS A 115 21.83 -4.31 16.09
N GLY A 116 22.39 -3.29 16.74
CA GLY A 116 23.83 -3.18 17.01
C GLY A 116 24.67 -2.44 15.97
N LYS A 117 24.05 -1.77 14.98
CA LYS A 117 24.74 -0.78 14.13
C LYS A 117 24.24 0.63 14.47
N ASP A 118 25.11 1.62 14.31
CA ASP A 118 24.73 3.03 14.47
C ASP A 118 23.53 3.36 13.59
N GLN A 119 22.58 4.13 14.12
CA GLN A 119 21.47 4.66 13.33
C GLN A 119 22.03 5.61 12.27
N TRP A 120 22.04 5.17 11.01
CA TRP A 120 22.28 6.04 9.87
C TRP A 120 20.96 6.73 9.50
N LYS A 121 20.84 8.03 9.83
CA LYS A 121 19.72 8.89 9.46
C LYS A 121 20.19 9.90 8.41
N GLU A 122 19.99 9.58 7.15
CA GLU A 122 20.24 10.52 6.05
C GLU A 122 18.92 11.07 5.50
N VAL A 123 18.94 12.34 5.10
CA VAL A 123 17.82 13.00 4.43
C VAL A 123 18.20 13.23 2.98
N TYR A 124 17.43 12.66 2.05
CA TYR A 124 17.60 12.88 0.62
C TYR A 124 16.64 13.95 0.13
N LEU A 125 17.17 14.90 -0.63
CA LEU A 125 16.43 16.05 -1.15
C LEU A 125 16.48 16.05 -2.68
N PRO A 126 15.50 16.67 -3.35
CA PRO A 126 15.62 16.96 -4.77
C PRO A 126 16.89 17.76 -5.04
N GLY A 127 17.61 17.41 -6.11
CA GLY A 127 18.81 18.12 -6.52
C GLY A 127 19.05 18.03 -8.03
N TRP A 128 19.86 18.96 -8.54
CA TRP A 128 20.06 19.16 -9.99
C TRP A 128 21.36 18.55 -10.53
N ASP A 129 22.30 18.19 -9.66
CA ASP A 129 23.47 17.42 -10.07
C ASP A 129 23.13 15.93 -10.23
N SER A 130 24.01 15.21 -10.93
CA SER A 130 23.78 13.80 -11.24
C SER A 130 23.64 12.94 -9.98
N THR A 131 24.48 13.15 -8.98
CA THR A 131 24.49 12.34 -7.75
C THR A 131 23.22 12.59 -6.94
N SER A 132 22.89 13.85 -6.64
CA SER A 132 21.67 14.18 -5.88
C SER A 132 20.39 13.74 -6.60
N GLY A 133 20.33 13.93 -7.92
CA GLY A 133 19.19 13.48 -8.73
C GLY A 133 18.98 11.96 -8.70
N TRP A 134 20.05 11.16 -8.71
CA TRP A 134 19.95 9.70 -8.58
C TRP A 134 19.59 9.26 -7.17
N LEU A 135 20.16 9.88 -6.14
CA LEU A 135 19.82 9.61 -4.74
C LEU A 135 18.33 9.91 -4.46
N TRP A 136 17.81 11.01 -5.01
CA TRP A 136 16.40 11.37 -4.90
C TRP A 136 15.47 10.34 -5.55
N LYS A 137 15.83 9.86 -6.74
CA LYS A 137 15.08 8.78 -7.42
C LYS A 137 15.09 7.49 -6.61
N LEU A 138 16.23 7.13 -6.01
CA LEU A 138 16.35 5.95 -5.18
C LEU A 138 15.50 6.04 -3.91
N ALA A 139 15.50 7.20 -3.25
CA ALA A 139 14.66 7.46 -2.08
C ALA A 139 13.17 7.29 -2.42
N LYS A 140 12.69 7.88 -3.52
CA LYS A 140 11.31 7.69 -4.00
C LYS A 140 10.99 6.22 -4.31
N ALA A 141 11.91 5.48 -4.92
CA ALA A 141 11.72 4.07 -5.20
C ALA A 141 11.58 3.23 -3.91
N GLN A 142 12.37 3.53 -2.88
CA GLN A 142 12.23 2.90 -1.56
C GLN A 142 10.89 3.23 -0.92
N PHE A 143 10.46 4.50 -0.94
CA PHE A 143 9.14 4.88 -0.46
C PHE A 143 8.02 4.11 -1.17
N LEU A 144 8.06 4.04 -2.50
CA LEU A 144 7.04 3.33 -3.28
C LEU A 144 7.03 1.83 -3.00
N ALA A 145 8.20 1.22 -2.73
CA ALA A 145 8.27 -0.18 -2.33
C ALA A 145 7.58 -0.42 -0.98
N LEU A 146 7.81 0.45 0.00
CA LEU A 146 7.16 0.40 1.31
C LEU A 146 5.66 0.66 1.21
N ASP A 147 5.25 1.70 0.48
CA ASP A 147 3.82 2.03 0.29
C ASP A 147 3.09 0.92 -0.49
N SER A 148 3.73 0.30 -1.48
CA SER A 148 3.16 -0.85 -2.19
C SER A 148 2.94 -2.06 -1.26
N GLY A 149 3.89 -2.33 -0.36
CA GLY A 149 3.76 -3.37 0.66
C GLY A 149 2.63 -3.07 1.64
N TYR A 150 2.58 -1.84 2.16
CA TYR A 150 1.51 -1.38 3.05
C TYR A 150 0.15 -1.47 2.35
N HIS A 151 0.05 -0.98 1.12
CA HIS A 151 -1.15 -1.06 0.29
C HIS A 151 -1.65 -2.51 0.18
N GLN A 152 -0.80 -3.43 -0.27
CA GLN A 152 -1.24 -4.81 -0.53
C GLN A 152 -1.61 -5.54 0.75
N LEU A 153 -0.81 -5.42 1.80
CA LEU A 153 -0.99 -6.18 3.05
C LEU A 153 -2.06 -5.59 3.97
N ILE A 154 -2.23 -4.27 3.96
CA ILE A 154 -3.05 -3.55 4.94
C ILE A 154 -4.25 -2.92 4.26
N SER A 155 -4.06 -1.94 3.38
CA SER A 155 -5.16 -1.22 2.72
C SER A 155 -6.07 -2.15 1.91
N HIS A 156 -5.48 -3.14 1.23
CA HIS A 156 -6.18 -4.07 0.38
C HIS A 156 -6.51 -5.37 1.13
N TRP A 157 -5.52 -6.18 1.49
CA TRP A 157 -5.76 -7.50 2.08
C TRP A 157 -6.45 -7.44 3.45
N LEU A 158 -5.91 -6.69 4.41
CA LEU A 158 -6.50 -6.63 5.75
C LEU A 158 -7.86 -5.92 5.73
N ARG A 159 -7.90 -4.65 5.30
CA ARG A 159 -9.07 -3.75 5.40
C ARG A 159 -10.24 -4.14 4.50
N THR A 160 -10.02 -4.89 3.42
CA THR A 160 -11.11 -5.34 2.54
C THR A 160 -11.31 -6.85 2.59
N HIS A 161 -10.30 -7.66 2.31
CA HIS A 161 -10.47 -9.11 2.23
C HIS A 161 -10.71 -9.75 3.61
N CYS A 162 -9.76 -9.61 4.53
CA CYS A 162 -9.80 -10.29 5.83
C CYS A 162 -10.98 -9.83 6.67
N LEU A 163 -11.17 -8.51 6.76
CA LEU A 163 -12.17 -7.94 7.66
C LEU A 163 -13.59 -8.11 7.16
N VAL A 164 -13.80 -8.34 5.86
CA VAL A 164 -15.15 -8.61 5.33
C VAL A 164 -15.59 -10.07 5.56
N GLU A 165 -14.67 -11.03 5.56
CA GLU A 165 -14.99 -12.47 5.67
C GLU A 165 -15.81 -12.84 6.92
N PRO A 166 -15.54 -12.32 8.14
CA PRO A 166 -16.38 -12.54 9.32
C PRO A 166 -17.84 -12.11 9.12
N TYR A 167 -18.11 -10.99 8.43
CA TYR A 167 -19.48 -10.58 8.14
C TYR A 167 -20.18 -11.55 7.20
N VAL A 168 -19.46 -12.17 6.25
CA VAL A 168 -20.00 -13.23 5.39
C VAL A 168 -20.45 -14.43 6.22
N ILE A 169 -19.60 -14.87 7.14
CA ILE A 169 -19.87 -16.03 8.00
C ILE A 169 -21.06 -15.72 8.92
N ALA A 170 -21.02 -14.60 9.66
CA ALA A 170 -22.08 -14.21 10.58
C ALA A 170 -23.43 -14.01 9.88
N THR A 171 -23.43 -13.36 8.70
CA THR A 171 -24.66 -13.16 7.91
C THR A 171 -25.31 -14.48 7.53
N ASN A 172 -24.52 -15.48 7.09
CA ASN A 172 -25.08 -16.78 6.69
C ASN A 172 -25.43 -17.69 7.89
N GLN A 173 -24.79 -17.52 9.04
CA GLN A 173 -25.09 -18.33 10.23
C GLN A 173 -26.28 -17.79 11.03
N GLN A 174 -26.44 -16.47 11.09
CA GLN A 174 -27.36 -15.83 12.02
C GLN A 174 -28.61 -15.24 11.35
N LEU A 175 -28.62 -15.05 10.03
CA LEU A 175 -29.76 -14.46 9.32
C LEU A 175 -30.34 -15.45 8.30
N SER A 176 -31.66 -15.68 8.40
CA SER A 176 -32.40 -16.45 7.40
C SER A 176 -32.29 -15.81 6.01
N ALA A 177 -32.36 -16.63 4.95
CA ALA A 177 -32.40 -16.16 3.57
C ALA A 177 -33.57 -15.19 3.29
N LEU A 178 -34.65 -15.25 4.09
CA LEU A 178 -35.80 -14.35 4.01
C LEU A 178 -35.60 -13.04 4.78
N HIS A 179 -34.60 -12.96 5.67
CA HIS A 179 -34.37 -11.77 6.49
C HIS A 179 -34.01 -10.56 5.61
N PRO A 180 -34.62 -9.38 5.82
CA PRO A 180 -34.40 -8.22 4.97
C PRO A 180 -32.92 -7.79 4.94
N ILE A 181 -32.22 -7.82 6.08
CA ILE A 181 -30.78 -7.52 6.15
C ILE A 181 -29.93 -8.57 5.43
N TYR A 182 -30.31 -9.85 5.44
CA TYR A 182 -29.60 -10.86 4.65
C TYR A 182 -29.71 -10.55 3.16
N ARG A 183 -30.93 -10.22 2.68
CA ARG A 183 -31.17 -9.86 1.28
C ARG A 183 -30.40 -8.59 0.88
N LEU A 184 -30.28 -7.62 1.78
CA LEU A 184 -29.51 -6.40 1.58
C LEU A 184 -28.01 -6.68 1.45
N LEU A 185 -27.43 -7.48 2.36
CA LEU A 185 -25.98 -7.71 2.41
C LEU A 185 -25.48 -8.71 1.36
N LYS A 186 -26.29 -9.71 0.99
CA LYS A 186 -25.87 -10.82 0.12
C LYS A 186 -25.16 -10.41 -1.18
N PRO A 187 -25.59 -9.38 -1.94
CA PRO A 187 -24.90 -8.96 -3.15
C PRO A 187 -23.48 -8.44 -2.89
N TYR A 188 -23.26 -7.74 -1.78
CA TYR A 188 -21.98 -7.11 -1.42
C TYR A 188 -20.96 -8.10 -0.84
N LEU A 189 -21.44 -9.22 -0.30
CA LEU A 189 -20.61 -10.28 0.28
C LEU A 189 -20.26 -11.37 -0.76
N ARG A 190 -20.65 -11.17 -2.02
CA ARG A 190 -20.52 -12.16 -3.08
C ARG A 190 -19.04 -12.44 -3.38
N TYR A 191 -18.70 -13.72 -3.40
CA TYR A 191 -17.37 -14.26 -3.73
C TYR A 191 -16.23 -13.97 -2.76
N THR A 192 -16.41 -13.14 -1.72
CA THR A 192 -15.37 -12.82 -0.73
C THR A 192 -14.72 -14.08 -0.11
N MET A 193 -15.52 -15.00 0.46
CA MET A 193 -14.97 -16.24 1.03
C MET A 193 -14.19 -17.08 0.01
N LYS A 194 -14.62 -17.06 -1.25
CA LYS A 194 -14.00 -17.85 -2.30
C LYS A 194 -12.64 -17.28 -2.71
N ILE A 195 -12.56 -15.97 -2.92
CA ILE A 195 -11.29 -15.33 -3.27
C ILE A 195 -10.32 -15.38 -2.08
N ASN A 196 -10.80 -15.21 -0.85
CA ASN A 196 -9.96 -15.32 0.34
C ASN A 196 -9.44 -16.74 0.54
N ALA A 197 -10.25 -17.77 0.29
CA ALA A 197 -9.79 -19.15 0.33
C ALA A 197 -8.69 -19.43 -0.71
N LEU A 198 -8.80 -18.86 -1.91
CA LEU A 198 -7.75 -18.94 -2.94
C LEU A 198 -6.49 -18.16 -2.53
N ALA A 199 -6.66 -16.98 -1.96
CA ALA A 199 -5.54 -16.18 -1.46
C ALA A 199 -4.76 -16.94 -0.36
N ARG A 200 -5.47 -17.60 0.57
CA ARG A 200 -4.87 -18.49 1.57
C ARG A 200 -4.14 -19.70 0.97
N GLN A 201 -4.43 -20.10 -0.27
CA GLN A 201 -3.86 -21.28 -0.91
C GLN A 201 -2.65 -20.97 -1.80
N GLY A 202 -2.59 -19.80 -2.43
CA GLY A 202 -1.51 -19.47 -3.37
C GLY A 202 -0.97 -18.05 -3.32
N LEU A 203 -1.60 -17.14 -2.57
CA LEU A 203 -1.19 -15.72 -2.51
C LEU A 203 -0.42 -15.41 -1.23
N ILE A 204 -1.03 -15.68 -0.07
CA ILE A 204 -0.53 -15.26 1.25
C ILE A 204 -0.07 -16.42 2.15
N ASN A 205 -0.05 -17.65 1.62
CA ASN A 205 0.58 -18.79 2.30
C ASN A 205 2.11 -18.68 2.29
N ALA A 206 2.76 -19.49 3.13
CA ALA A 206 4.20 -19.70 3.07
C ALA A 206 4.62 -20.09 1.64
N ASP A 207 5.66 -19.42 1.12
CA ASP A 207 6.15 -19.52 -0.25
C ASP A 207 5.11 -19.17 -1.35
N GLY A 208 3.97 -18.59 -0.97
CA GLY A 208 2.97 -18.03 -1.88
C GLY A 208 3.44 -16.72 -2.51
N ILE A 209 2.72 -16.21 -3.51
CA ILE A 209 3.18 -15.08 -4.35
C ILE A 209 3.64 -13.85 -3.54
N ILE A 210 3.00 -13.52 -2.42
CA ILE A 210 3.32 -12.30 -1.66
C ILE A 210 4.70 -12.38 -0.99
N GLU A 211 5.08 -13.53 -0.43
CA GLU A 211 6.33 -13.67 0.32
C GLU A 211 7.60 -13.34 -0.49
N PRO A 212 7.85 -13.91 -1.68
CA PRO A 212 9.03 -13.59 -2.48
C PRO A 212 8.92 -12.24 -3.22
N THR A 213 7.73 -11.64 -3.31
CA THR A 213 7.50 -10.41 -4.09
C THR A 213 7.69 -9.13 -3.26
N PHE A 214 7.41 -9.19 -1.95
CA PHE A 214 7.50 -8.03 -1.05
C PHE A 214 8.66 -8.18 -0.07
N SER A 215 9.36 -7.07 0.19
CA SER A 215 10.60 -7.04 0.98
C SER A 215 10.53 -7.71 2.37
N PRO A 216 9.42 -7.66 3.12
CA PRO A 216 9.34 -8.34 4.42
C PRO A 216 9.37 -9.87 4.38
N GLY A 217 9.19 -10.49 3.20
CA GLY A 217 9.30 -11.95 3.07
C GLY A 217 8.26 -12.70 3.90
N LYS A 218 8.71 -13.72 4.64
CA LYS A 218 7.90 -14.52 5.56
C LYS A 218 7.19 -13.71 6.67
N TYR A 219 7.58 -12.45 6.90
CA TYR A 219 6.97 -11.58 7.91
C TYR A 219 5.79 -10.76 7.38
N ASN A 220 5.46 -10.86 6.08
CA ASN A 220 4.37 -10.10 5.46
C ASN A 220 3.03 -10.24 6.20
N MET A 221 2.62 -11.47 6.53
CA MET A 221 1.35 -11.70 7.23
C MET A 221 1.39 -11.30 8.71
N GLU A 222 2.56 -11.31 9.33
CA GLU A 222 2.75 -10.82 10.70
C GLU A 222 2.52 -9.30 10.77
N ILE A 223 2.96 -8.55 9.76
CA ILE A 223 2.71 -7.10 9.64
C ILE A 223 1.21 -6.80 9.60
N SER A 224 0.43 -7.53 8.79
CA SER A 224 -1.03 -7.38 8.77
C SER A 224 -1.66 -7.68 10.14
N SER A 225 -1.19 -8.72 10.82
CA SER A 225 -1.67 -9.10 12.16
C SER A 225 -1.36 -8.04 13.22
N ALA A 226 -0.13 -7.53 13.24
CA ALA A 226 0.27 -6.45 14.13
C ALA A 226 -0.54 -5.17 13.85
N THR A 227 -0.73 -4.83 12.57
CA THR A 227 -1.56 -3.68 12.17
C THR A 227 -3.01 -3.81 12.61
N TYR A 228 -3.58 -5.01 12.50
CA TYR A 228 -4.94 -5.29 13.00
C TYR A 228 -5.05 -5.03 14.51
N ARG A 229 -4.05 -5.44 15.30
CA ARG A 229 -4.03 -5.20 16.74
C ARG A 229 -3.89 -3.72 17.08
N GLU A 230 -2.95 -3.04 16.47
CA GLU A 230 -2.51 -1.71 16.92
C GLU A 230 -3.33 -0.56 16.30
N LEU A 231 -3.79 -0.71 15.05
CA LEU A 231 -4.30 0.41 14.26
C LEU A 231 -5.77 0.27 13.84
N TRP A 232 -6.27 -0.97 13.72
CA TRP A 232 -7.60 -1.20 13.16
C TRP A 232 -8.72 -0.93 14.18
N ARG A 233 -9.72 -0.14 13.78
CA ARG A 233 -10.99 -0.04 14.49
C ARG A 233 -12.14 0.11 13.51
N PHE A 234 -13.20 -0.65 13.72
CA PHE A 234 -14.39 -0.63 12.86
C PHE A 234 -15.05 0.75 12.74
N ASP A 235 -15.11 1.50 13.84
CA ASP A 235 -15.72 2.84 13.88
C ASP A 235 -14.94 3.91 13.11
N HIS A 236 -13.71 3.60 12.69
CA HIS A 236 -12.88 4.47 11.86
C HIS A 236 -12.91 4.11 10.38
N GLU A 237 -13.53 3.00 9.96
CA GLU A 237 -13.55 2.57 8.55
C GLU A 237 -14.55 3.35 7.68
N GLY A 238 -15.49 4.08 8.29
CA GLY A 238 -16.37 4.97 7.56
C GLY A 238 -15.59 6.16 6.97
N LEU A 239 -15.80 6.46 5.69
CA LEU A 239 -15.04 7.49 4.95
C LEU A 239 -14.91 8.84 5.71
N PRO A 240 -15.98 9.42 6.30
CA PRO A 240 -15.83 10.66 7.06
C PRO A 240 -14.91 10.53 8.29
N ALA A 241 -15.03 9.42 9.03
CA ALA A 241 -14.22 9.17 10.21
C ALA A 241 -12.75 8.90 9.85
N ASP A 242 -12.50 8.15 8.77
CA ASP A 242 -11.16 7.91 8.23
C ASP A 242 -10.48 9.23 7.83
N LEU A 243 -11.20 10.11 7.12
CA LEU A 243 -10.67 11.43 6.72
C LEU A 243 -10.36 12.33 7.92
N ILE A 244 -11.29 12.44 8.88
CA ILE A 244 -11.08 13.25 10.09
C ILE A 244 -9.90 12.74 10.91
N LYS A 245 -9.71 11.42 11.00
CA LYS A 245 -8.58 10.83 11.72
C LYS A 245 -7.23 11.25 11.14
N ARG A 246 -7.16 11.45 9.81
CA ARG A 246 -5.93 11.75 9.07
C ARG A 246 -5.63 13.24 8.94
N ILE A 247 -6.55 14.13 9.33
CA ILE A 247 -6.40 15.59 9.30
C ILE A 247 -6.22 16.11 10.72
#